data_AF-A0A1F6T7Z5-F1
#
_entry.id   AF-A0A1F6T7Z5-F1
#
_cell.length_a   1.000
_cell.length_b   1.000
_cell.length_c   1.000
_cell.angle_alpha   90.00
_cell.angle_beta   90.00
_cell.angle_gamma   90.00
#
_symmetry.space_group_name_H-M   'P 1'
#
loop_
_entity.id
_entity.type
_entity.pdbx_description
1 polymer ?
#
loop_
_entity_poly.entity_id
_entity_poly.type
_entity_poly.pdbx_seq_one_letter_code
_entity_poly.pdbx_strand_id
1 'polypeptide(L)'
;YLQYYLTRALAPRASVHGVYMEVMGMGLLITGEAGIGKSEIALELLSRGHRLIADDAVEFIRVGPDVLVGQCIGGLSDYLEVRGLGILNVRMMFGETAVRHKKKLHLVVRLQQLKKSEMGRIDRLQAKQLTRRILDVEVSEVALFVAPGRNLSVLVEAAVRTHILRNWGYNPVEDFMKRQQALIDENHRNRTKADGLD
;
A
#
# COMPACT_ATOMS: atom_id res chain seq x y z
N TYR A 1 -25.19 16.17 18.61
CA TYR A 1 -23.87 16.80 18.36
C TYR A 1 -22.82 16.50 19.42
N LEU A 2 -23.11 16.67 20.73
CA LEU A 2 -22.16 16.38 21.81
C LEU A 2 -21.71 14.91 21.86
N GLN A 3 -22.64 13.96 21.66
CA GLN A 3 -22.33 12.53 21.65
C GLN A 3 -21.32 12.14 20.56
N TYR A 4 -21.48 12.67 19.34
CA TYR A 4 -20.51 12.47 18.25
C TYR A 4 -19.12 13.03 18.58
N TYR A 5 -19.06 14.18 19.25
CA TYR A 5 -17.80 14.80 19.67
C TYR A 5 -17.10 13.96 20.75
N LEU A 6 -17.86 13.50 21.75
CA LEU A 6 -17.35 12.65 22.83
C LEU A 6 -16.87 11.29 22.32
N THR A 7 -17.60 10.66 21.39
CA THR A 7 -17.16 9.40 20.77
C THR A 7 -15.85 9.56 20.02
N ARG A 8 -15.63 10.69 19.32
CA ARG A 8 -14.33 10.96 18.65
C ARG A 8 -13.22 11.32 19.63
N ALA A 9 -13.53 12.04 20.71
CA ALA A 9 -12.55 12.41 21.73
C ALA A 9 -12.02 11.16 22.45
N LEU A 10 -12.92 10.25 22.81
CA LEU A 10 -12.64 9.01 23.54
C LEU A 10 -12.30 7.81 22.62
N ALA A 11 -12.21 8.04 21.31
CA ALA A 11 -11.92 6.98 20.35
C ALA A 11 -10.57 6.30 20.65
N PRO A 12 -10.47 4.95 20.56
CA PRO A 12 -9.21 4.22 20.71
C PRO A 12 -8.13 4.74 19.76
N ARG A 13 -6.90 4.81 20.27
CA ARG A 13 -5.72 5.31 19.55
C ARG A 13 -4.58 4.30 19.62
N ALA A 14 -3.84 4.18 18.53
CA ALA A 14 -2.60 3.41 18.49
C ALA A 14 -1.56 4.16 17.64
N SER A 15 -0.31 4.16 18.11
CA SER A 15 0.82 4.60 17.31
C SER A 15 1.40 3.43 16.53
N VAL A 16 1.67 3.64 15.24
CA VAL A 16 2.30 2.64 14.38
C VAL A 16 3.49 3.28 13.67
N HIS A 17 4.64 2.59 13.71
CA HIS A 17 5.83 3.05 13.01
C HIS A 17 5.74 2.78 11.50
N GLY A 18 6.08 3.80 10.69
CA GLY A 18 6.05 3.74 9.24
C GLY A 18 5.83 5.11 8.61
N VAL A 19 5.75 5.13 7.28
CA VAL A 19 5.42 6.35 6.52
C VAL A 19 3.96 6.26 6.08
N TYR A 20 3.18 7.29 6.38
CA TYR A 20 1.79 7.37 5.98
C TYR A 20 1.58 8.44 4.91
N MET A 21 0.96 8.04 3.80
CA MET A 21 0.79 8.88 2.62
C MET A 21 -0.60 8.73 2.02
N GLU A 22 -1.00 9.72 1.23
CA GLU A 22 -2.12 9.61 0.31
C GLU A 22 -1.58 9.39 -1.12
N VAL A 23 -1.81 8.18 -1.64
CA VAL A 23 -1.37 7.76 -2.98
C VAL A 23 -2.60 7.51 -3.84
N MET A 24 -2.74 8.23 -4.95
CA MET A 24 -3.91 8.15 -5.85
C MET A 24 -5.26 8.30 -5.10
N GLY A 25 -5.31 9.16 -4.08
CA GLY A 25 -6.50 9.38 -3.26
C GLY A 25 -6.73 8.35 -2.15
N MET A 26 -5.90 7.30 -2.05
CA MET A 26 -6.00 6.25 -1.04
C MET A 26 -4.99 6.49 0.09
N GLY A 27 -5.44 6.35 1.34
CA GLY A 27 -4.53 6.36 2.49
C GLY A 27 -3.74 5.06 2.58
N LEU A 28 -2.43 5.18 2.48
CA LEU A 28 -1.48 4.08 2.40
C LEU A 28 -0.46 4.19 3.52
N LEU A 29 -0.33 3.14 4.33
CA LEU A 29 0.74 3.00 5.32
C LEU A 29 1.86 2.11 4.78
N ILE A 30 3.05 2.66 4.65
CA ILE A 30 4.27 1.93 4.27
C ILE A 30 5.01 1.54 5.55
N THR A 31 5.16 0.24 5.77
CA THR A 31 5.87 -0.34 6.93
C THR A 31 7.01 -1.24 6.49
N GLY A 32 7.93 -1.53 7.39
CA GLY A 32 9.11 -2.35 7.13
C GLY A 32 10.21 -2.01 8.12
N GLU A 33 11.30 -2.76 8.07
CA GLU A 33 12.45 -2.55 8.95
C GLU A 33 13.06 -1.15 8.79
N ALA A 34 13.81 -0.69 9.80
CA ALA A 34 14.49 0.60 9.74
C ALA A 34 15.57 0.56 8.63
N GLY A 35 15.60 1.59 7.78
CA GLY A 35 16.57 1.66 6.68
C GLY A 35 16.26 0.83 5.44
N ILE A 36 15.08 0.20 5.36
CA ILE A 36 14.68 -0.61 4.20
C ILE A 36 14.32 0.23 2.95
N GLY A 37 14.27 1.56 3.06
CA GLY A 37 13.90 2.46 1.96
C GLY A 37 12.54 3.15 2.08
N LYS A 38 11.91 3.19 3.27
CA LYS A 38 10.54 3.73 3.44
C LYS A 38 10.47 5.21 3.02
N SER A 39 11.39 6.03 3.52
CA SER A 39 11.42 7.48 3.28
C SER A 39 11.87 7.82 1.86
N GLU A 40 12.73 7.00 1.26
CA GLU A 40 13.16 7.12 -0.13
C GLU A 40 12.00 6.86 -1.11
N ILE A 41 11.19 5.84 -0.84
CA ILE A 41 9.95 5.59 -1.59
C ILE A 41 8.97 6.75 -1.39
N ALA A 42 8.86 7.27 -0.16
CA ALA A 42 8.00 8.40 0.12
C ALA A 42 8.40 9.65 -0.66
N LEU A 43 9.70 9.94 -0.73
CA LEU A 43 10.25 11.05 -1.50
C LEU A 43 9.98 10.90 -3.01
N GLU A 44 10.14 9.70 -3.55
CA GLU A 44 9.84 9.43 -4.96
C GLU A 44 8.33 9.55 -5.25
N LEU A 45 7.46 9.09 -4.34
CA LEU A 45 6.01 9.26 -4.46
C LEU A 45 5.60 10.74 -4.37
N LEU A 46 6.23 11.54 -3.50
CA LEU A 46 6.02 12.99 -3.43
C LEU A 46 6.36 13.66 -4.78
N SER A 47 7.48 13.28 -5.38
CA SER A 47 7.90 13.77 -6.71
C SER A 47 6.91 13.40 -7.82
N ARG A 48 6.03 12.42 -7.59
CA ARG A 48 4.94 12.00 -8.50
C ARG A 48 3.58 12.62 -8.16
N GLY A 49 3.54 13.59 -7.24
CA GLY A 49 2.31 14.32 -6.86
C GLY A 49 1.46 13.65 -5.79
N HIS A 50 1.97 12.61 -5.12
CA HIS A 50 1.32 12.04 -3.93
C HIS A 50 1.60 12.92 -2.70
N ARG A 51 0.91 12.65 -1.59
CA ARG A 51 0.91 13.55 -0.44
C ARG A 51 1.39 12.86 0.83
N LEU A 52 2.27 13.49 1.58
CA LEU A 52 2.71 13.01 2.89
C LEU A 52 1.65 13.32 3.95
N ILE A 53 1.46 12.39 4.89
CA ILE A 53 0.62 12.60 6.09
C ILE A 53 1.48 12.57 7.34
N ALA A 54 2.36 11.58 7.45
CA ALA A 54 3.27 11.40 8.57
C ALA A 54 4.50 10.59 8.15
N ASP A 55 5.64 10.89 8.73
CA ASP A 55 6.85 10.08 8.70
C ASP A 55 7.14 9.55 10.12
N ASP A 56 7.85 8.42 10.20
CA ASP A 56 8.24 7.70 11.42
C ASP A 56 7.08 7.18 12.29
N ALA A 57 6.23 8.04 12.83
CA ALA A 57 5.18 7.69 13.79
C ALA A 57 3.80 8.21 13.36
N VAL A 58 2.87 7.27 13.21
CA VAL A 58 1.50 7.52 12.73
C VAL A 58 0.52 7.20 13.84
N GLU A 59 -0.28 8.17 14.26
CA GLU A 59 -1.41 7.93 15.16
C GLU A 59 -2.63 7.50 14.35
N PHE A 60 -3.11 6.29 14.61
CA PHE A 60 -4.39 5.82 14.10
C PHE A 60 -5.47 5.95 15.16
N ILE A 61 -6.62 6.48 14.75
CA ILE A 61 -7.81 6.63 15.56
C ILE A 61 -8.93 5.79 14.95
N ARG A 62 -9.56 4.92 15.75
CA ARG A 62 -10.73 4.16 15.30
C ARG A 62 -12.00 5.01 15.44
N VAL A 63 -12.51 5.51 14.31
CA VAL A 63 -13.66 6.43 14.27
C VAL A 63 -14.98 5.73 13.90
N GLY A 64 -14.94 4.42 13.68
CA GLY A 64 -16.09 3.56 13.42
C GLY A 64 -15.71 2.08 13.51
N PRO A 65 -16.64 1.14 13.26
CA PRO A 65 -16.38 -0.29 13.37
C PRO A 65 -15.17 -0.73 12.54
N ASP A 66 -15.10 -0.30 11.27
CA ASP A 66 -14.06 -0.71 10.32
C ASP A 66 -13.31 0.49 9.70
N VAL A 67 -13.24 1.61 10.44
CA VAL A 67 -12.67 2.85 9.92
C VAL A 67 -11.56 3.35 10.84
N LEU A 68 -10.34 3.33 10.30
CA LEU A 68 -9.15 3.95 10.88
C LEU A 68 -8.83 5.24 10.15
N VAL A 69 -8.58 6.31 10.90
CA VAL A 69 -8.04 7.56 10.39
C VAL A 69 -6.65 7.74 10.96
N GLY A 70 -5.65 7.88 10.09
CA GLY A 70 -4.27 8.15 10.46
C GLY A 70 -3.94 9.64 10.37
N GLN A 71 -3.06 10.10 11.26
CA GLN A 71 -2.50 11.45 11.30
C GLN A 71 -1.09 11.45 11.91
N CYS A 72 -0.32 12.51 11.69
CA CYS A 72 1.00 12.69 12.32
C CYS A 72 0.88 13.05 13.80
N ILE A 73 1.81 12.56 14.62
CA ILE A 73 1.95 12.94 16.03
C ILE A 73 2.81 14.21 16.13
N GLY A 74 2.40 15.18 16.96
CA GLY A 74 3.29 16.27 17.38
C GLY A 74 3.56 17.39 16.36
N GLY A 75 2.75 17.51 15.30
CA GLY A 75 2.83 18.65 14.37
C GLY A 75 4.00 18.59 13.37
N LEU A 76 4.70 17.46 13.28
CA LEU A 76 5.82 17.25 12.35
C LEU A 76 5.37 16.71 10.98
N SER A 77 4.11 16.95 10.58
CA SER A 77 3.52 16.39 9.35
C SER A 77 4.20 16.85 8.06
N ASP A 78 4.96 17.94 8.15
CA ASP A 78 5.59 18.60 7.01
C ASP A 78 7.04 18.15 6.81
N TYR A 79 7.57 17.32 7.72
CA TYR A 79 8.96 16.88 7.69
C TYR A 79 9.08 15.42 7.27
N LEU A 80 10.12 15.14 6.49
CA LEU A 80 10.50 13.79 6.07
C LEU A 80 12.00 13.62 6.32
N GLU A 81 12.39 12.60 7.07
CA GLU A 81 13.80 12.25 7.25
C GLU A 81 14.24 11.29 6.14
N VAL A 82 15.19 11.73 5.32
CA VAL A 82 15.76 10.89 4.25
C VAL A 82 17.24 10.68 4.51
N ARG A 83 17.66 9.42 4.58
CA ARG A 83 19.08 9.09 4.84
C ARG A 83 19.97 9.62 3.72
N GLY A 84 21.08 10.24 4.11
CA GLY A 84 22.01 10.90 3.18
C GLY A 84 21.61 12.31 2.77
N LEU A 85 20.35 12.73 3.01
CA LEU A 85 19.88 14.10 2.76
C LEU A 85 19.53 14.87 4.03
N GLY A 86 19.18 14.16 5.12
CA GLY A 86 18.72 14.75 6.38
C GLY A 86 17.21 15.01 6.40
N ILE A 87 16.80 15.98 7.21
CA ILE A 87 15.39 16.36 7.37
C ILE A 87 15.00 17.32 6.24
N LEU A 88 13.96 16.95 5.51
CA LEU A 88 13.39 17.73 4.41
C LEU A 88 12.08 18.37 4.82
N ASN A 89 11.84 19.61 4.41
CA ASN A 89 10.53 20.25 4.55
C ASN A 89 9.71 20.03 3.26
N VAL A 90 8.77 19.09 3.33
CA VAL A 90 7.97 18.63 2.20
C VAL A 90 7.09 19.75 1.66
N ARG A 91 6.45 20.53 2.53
CA ARG A 91 5.57 21.65 2.14
C ARG A 91 6.34 22.71 1.36
N MET A 92 7.54 23.06 1.80
CA MET A 92 8.38 24.07 1.13
C MET A 92 8.95 23.57 -0.20
N MET A 93 9.25 22.27 -0.32
CA MET A 93 9.85 21.70 -1.53
C MET A 93 8.84 21.35 -2.61
N PHE A 94 7.69 20.80 -2.23
CA PHE A 94 6.68 20.25 -3.15
C PHE A 94 5.35 21.02 -3.15
N GLY A 95 5.25 22.06 -2.32
CA GLY A 95 4.09 22.96 -2.24
C GLY A 95 3.05 22.56 -1.19
N GLU A 96 2.11 23.47 -0.95
CA GLU A 96 1.06 23.37 0.07
C GLU A 96 0.22 22.09 -0.05
N THR A 97 -0.02 21.63 -1.28
CA THR A 97 -0.84 20.45 -1.55
C THR A 97 -0.12 19.13 -1.32
N ALA A 98 1.21 19.14 -1.14
CA ALA A 98 2.03 17.93 -0.98
C ALA A 98 1.90 17.29 0.41
N VAL A 99 1.22 17.94 1.34
CA VAL A 99 1.00 17.46 2.71
C VAL A 99 -0.49 17.37 3.03
N ARG A 100 -0.85 16.46 3.93
CA ARG A 100 -2.23 16.21 4.33
C ARG A 100 -2.29 15.86 5.81
N HIS A 101 -3.10 16.59 6.58
CA HIS A 101 -3.13 16.38 8.04
C HIS A 101 -3.67 15.02 8.49
N LYS A 102 -4.67 14.48 7.79
CA LYS A 102 -5.32 13.21 8.14
C LYS A 102 -5.90 12.52 6.92
N LYS A 103 -5.94 11.19 6.96
CA LYS A 103 -6.59 10.37 5.91
C LYS A 103 -7.08 9.05 6.49
N LYS A 104 -8.19 8.52 5.95
CA LYS A 104 -8.62 7.14 6.22
C LYS A 104 -7.58 6.15 5.70
N LEU A 105 -7.24 5.14 6.48
CA LEU A 105 -6.35 4.05 6.06
C LEU A 105 -7.13 3.08 5.19
N HIS A 106 -6.55 2.72 4.03
CA HIS A 106 -7.16 1.78 3.09
C HIS A 106 -6.25 0.58 2.83
N LEU A 107 -4.93 0.81 2.76
CA LEU A 107 -3.95 -0.21 2.39
C LEU A 107 -2.71 -0.10 3.26
N VAL A 108 -2.13 -1.24 3.61
CA VAL A 108 -0.79 -1.35 4.19
C VAL A 108 0.13 -1.97 3.15
N VAL A 109 1.26 -1.33 2.88
CA VAL A 109 2.36 -1.94 2.13
C VAL A 109 3.47 -2.28 3.11
N ARG A 110 3.83 -3.57 3.20
CA ARG A 110 4.92 -4.05 4.03
C ARG A 110 6.12 -4.36 3.17
N LEU A 111 7.17 -3.56 3.32
CA LEU A 111 8.47 -3.79 2.70
C LEU A 111 9.21 -4.90 3.44
N GLN A 112 9.79 -5.83 2.69
CA GLN A 112 10.56 -6.95 3.21
C GLN A 112 11.85 -7.12 2.42
N GLN A 113 12.95 -7.42 3.12
CA GLN A 113 14.19 -7.79 2.46
C GLN A 113 14.04 -9.18 1.85
N LEU A 114 14.48 -9.35 0.61
CA LEU A 114 14.49 -10.67 0.00
C LEU A 114 15.62 -11.52 0.62
N LYS A 115 15.26 -12.54 1.42
CA LYS A 115 16.23 -13.51 1.91
C LYS A 115 16.56 -14.50 0.79
N LYS A 116 17.83 -14.92 0.66
CA LYS A 116 18.28 -15.89 -0.35
C LYS A 116 17.46 -17.20 -0.33
N SER A 117 16.94 -17.58 0.85
CA SER A 117 16.08 -18.75 1.06
C SER A 117 14.65 -18.60 0.51
N GLU A 118 14.21 -17.38 0.18
CA GLU A 118 12.84 -17.06 -0.24
C GLU A 118 12.73 -16.72 -1.74
N MET A 119 13.87 -16.66 -2.44
CA MET A 119 13.95 -16.34 -3.87
C MET A 119 13.05 -17.23 -4.74
N GLY A 120 12.98 -18.53 -4.44
CA GLY A 120 12.14 -19.50 -5.17
C GLY A 120 10.65 -19.50 -4.77
N ARG A 121 10.25 -18.71 -3.77
CA ARG A 121 8.85 -18.62 -3.29
C ARG A 121 8.11 -17.40 -3.81
N ILE A 122 8.81 -16.40 -4.37
CA ILE A 122 8.22 -15.14 -4.87
C ILE A 122 7.12 -15.44 -5.90
N ASP A 123 7.35 -16.38 -6.81
CA ASP A 123 6.38 -16.74 -7.86
C ASP A 123 5.13 -17.47 -7.33
N ARG A 124 5.20 -18.10 -6.15
CA ARG A 124 4.09 -18.88 -5.57
C ARG A 124 3.27 -18.13 -4.52
N LEU A 125 3.77 -16.99 -4.04
CA LEU A 125 3.12 -16.17 -3.00
C LEU A 125 2.05 -15.20 -3.55
N GLN A 126 1.82 -15.17 -4.87
CA GLN A 126 0.97 -14.17 -5.54
C GLN A 126 -0.55 -14.26 -5.23
N ALA A 127 -1.01 -15.19 -4.40
CA ALA A 127 -2.45 -15.44 -4.23
C ALA A 127 -3.04 -15.10 -2.85
N LYS A 128 -2.24 -14.84 -1.81
CA LYS A 128 -2.83 -14.64 -0.47
C LYS A 128 -3.17 -13.17 -0.24
N GLN A 129 -4.46 -12.88 -0.06
CA GLN A 129 -4.89 -11.61 0.50
C GLN A 129 -4.40 -11.55 1.95
N LEU A 130 -3.42 -10.69 2.21
CA LEU A 130 -2.94 -10.47 3.56
C LEU A 130 -3.79 -9.36 4.18
N THR A 131 -4.01 -9.48 5.49
CA THR A 131 -4.62 -8.42 6.29
C THR A 131 -3.71 -8.10 7.46
N ARG A 132 -3.75 -6.85 7.89
CA ARG A 132 -3.10 -6.37 9.10
C ARG A 132 -4.15 -5.82 10.05
N ARG A 133 -4.13 -6.28 11.29
CA ARG A 133 -5.02 -5.80 12.35
C ARG A 133 -4.42 -4.58 13.05
N ILE A 134 -5.16 -3.48 13.12
CA ILE A 134 -4.81 -2.26 13.86
C ILE A 134 -6.07 -1.80 14.61
N LEU A 135 -6.00 -1.67 15.94
CA LEU A 135 -7.15 -1.33 16.80
C LEU A 135 -8.40 -2.21 16.52
N ASP A 136 -8.18 -3.51 16.33
CA ASP A 136 -9.19 -4.52 15.96
C ASP A 136 -9.87 -4.32 14.60
N VAL A 137 -9.35 -3.43 13.76
CA VAL A 137 -9.78 -3.28 12.36
C VAL A 137 -8.82 -4.04 11.46
N GLU A 138 -9.36 -4.89 10.59
CA GLU A 138 -8.56 -5.56 9.56
C GLU A 138 -8.42 -4.69 8.32
N VAL A 139 -7.18 -4.43 7.93
CA VAL A 139 -6.82 -3.60 6.77
C VAL A 139 -6.11 -4.48 5.75
N SER A 140 -6.43 -4.32 4.47
CA SER A 140 -5.71 -5.02 3.40
C SER A 140 -4.21 -4.72 3.46
N GLU A 141 -3.38 -5.76 3.32
CA GLU A 141 -1.93 -5.67 3.33
C GLU A 141 -1.34 -6.28 2.04
N VAL A 142 -0.30 -5.64 1.51
CA VAL A 142 0.52 -6.15 0.40
C VAL A 142 1.97 -6.17 0.84
N ALA A 143 2.64 -7.32 0.68
CA ALA A 143 4.07 -7.43 0.93
C ALA A 143 4.85 -7.16 -0.37
N LEU A 144 5.80 -6.24 -0.32
CA LEU A 144 6.71 -5.94 -1.44
C LEU A 144 8.16 -6.26 -1.03
N PHE A 145 8.87 -6.96 -1.91
CA PHE A 145 10.25 -7.34 -1.67
C PHE A 145 11.22 -6.31 -2.25
N VAL A 146 12.08 -5.78 -1.37
CA VAL A 146 13.15 -4.85 -1.72
C VAL A 146 14.32 -5.61 -2.35
N ALA A 147 14.69 -5.21 -3.56
CA ALA A 147 15.84 -5.74 -4.29
C ALA A 147 16.45 -4.63 -5.17
N PRO A 148 17.77 -4.66 -5.43
CA PRO A 148 18.43 -3.71 -6.33
C PRO A 148 17.75 -3.67 -7.71
N GLY A 149 17.65 -2.47 -8.29
CA GLY A 149 17.04 -2.26 -9.61
C GLY A 149 15.51 -2.28 -9.66
N ARG A 150 14.81 -2.56 -8.54
CA ARG A 150 13.35 -2.44 -8.48
C ARG A 150 12.92 -1.01 -8.16
N ASN A 151 12.08 -0.43 -9.01
CA ASN A 151 11.38 0.80 -8.68
C ASN A 151 10.17 0.49 -7.78
N LEU A 152 10.39 0.56 -6.47
CA LEU A 152 9.36 0.21 -5.48
C LEU A 152 8.18 1.19 -5.50
N SER A 153 8.39 2.46 -5.85
CA SER A 153 7.31 3.44 -5.95
C SER A 153 6.32 3.08 -7.05
N VAL A 154 6.79 2.60 -8.21
CA VAL A 154 5.89 2.06 -9.26
C VAL A 154 5.10 0.85 -8.75
N LEU A 155 5.75 -0.06 -8.02
CA LEU A 155 5.08 -1.24 -7.46
C LEU A 155 4.05 -0.87 -6.40
N VAL A 156 4.33 0.16 -5.59
CA VAL A 156 3.38 0.72 -4.62
C VAL A 156 2.15 1.28 -5.34
N GLU A 157 2.32 2.08 -6.38
CA GLU A 157 1.19 2.60 -7.15
C GLU A 157 0.41 1.49 -7.86
N ALA A 158 1.09 0.45 -8.37
CA ALA A 158 0.44 -0.73 -8.94
C ALA A 158 -0.37 -1.51 -7.89
N ALA A 159 0.14 -1.63 -6.66
CA ALA A 159 -0.57 -2.24 -5.55
C ALA A 159 -1.83 -1.43 -5.17
N VAL A 160 -1.73 -0.09 -5.15
CA VAL A 160 -2.87 0.80 -4.92
C VAL A 160 -3.92 0.65 -6.03
N ARG A 161 -3.52 0.66 -7.31
CA ARG A 161 -4.45 0.42 -8.44
C ARG A 161 -5.13 -0.94 -8.34
N THR A 162 -4.38 -1.98 -8.00
CA THR A 162 -4.93 -3.33 -7.81
C THR A 162 -5.93 -3.38 -6.66
N HIS A 163 -5.66 -2.67 -5.56
CA HIS A 163 -6.59 -2.56 -4.44
C HIS A 163 -7.87 -1.80 -4.83
N ILE A 164 -7.76 -0.71 -5.61
CA ILE A 164 -8.92 0.01 -6.15
C ILE A 164 -9.78 -0.92 -7.03
N LEU A 165 -9.16 -1.65 -7.95
CA LEU A 165 -9.87 -2.59 -8.83
C LEU A 165 -10.62 -3.67 -8.04
N ARG A 166 -9.98 -4.25 -7.01
CA ARG A 166 -10.62 -5.24 -6.14
C ARG A 166 -11.80 -4.66 -5.38
N ASN A 167 -11.72 -3.42 -4.91
CA ASN A 167 -12.84 -2.74 -4.26
C ASN A 167 -13.99 -2.45 -5.22
N TRP A 168 -13.73 -2.38 -6.53
CA TRP A 168 -14.75 -2.33 -7.59
C TRP A 168 -15.25 -3.71 -8.04
N GLY A 169 -14.82 -4.80 -7.37
CA GLY A 169 -15.23 -6.17 -7.70
C GLY A 169 -14.45 -6.79 -8.86
N TYR A 170 -13.38 -6.15 -9.35
CA TYR A 170 -12.53 -6.70 -10.40
C TYR A 170 -11.28 -7.37 -9.82
N ASN A 171 -11.12 -8.67 -10.06
CA ASN A 171 -9.92 -9.41 -9.69
C ASN A 171 -9.06 -9.71 -10.94
N PRO A 172 -7.94 -9.00 -11.15
CA PRO A 172 -7.08 -9.21 -12.33
C PRO A 172 -6.53 -10.63 -12.45
N VAL A 173 -6.30 -11.32 -11.32
CA VAL A 173 -5.78 -12.68 -11.32
C VAL A 173 -6.83 -13.66 -11.83
N GLU A 174 -8.08 -13.53 -11.39
CA GLU A 174 -9.17 -14.37 -11.88
C GLU A 174 -9.46 -14.13 -13.37
N ASP A 175 -9.44 -12.86 -13.81
CA ASP A 175 -9.62 -12.52 -15.23
C ASP A 175 -8.50 -13.14 -16.08
N PHE A 176 -7.24 -13.03 -15.63
CA PHE A 176 -6.11 -13.65 -16.31
C PHE A 176 -6.24 -15.17 -16.40
N MET A 177 -6.57 -15.84 -15.29
CA MET A 177 -6.72 -17.30 -15.24
C MET A 177 -7.86 -17.78 -16.16
N LYS A 178 -9.00 -17.06 -16.19
CA LYS A 178 -10.12 -17.37 -17.10
C LYS A 178 -9.71 -17.28 -18.56
N ARG A 179 -8.97 -16.23 -18.95
CA ARG A 179 -8.48 -16.05 -20.33
C ARG A 179 -7.42 -17.08 -20.71
N GLN A 180 -6.50 -17.41 -19.81
CA GLN A 180 -5.48 -18.43 -20.04
C GLN A 180 -6.12 -19.80 -20.26
N GLN A 181 -7.12 -20.17 -19.46
CA GLN A 181 -7.84 -21.44 -19.62
C GLN A 181 -8.57 -21.50 -20.97
N ALA A 182 -9.25 -20.41 -21.37
CA ALA A 182 -9.95 -20.34 -22.65
C ALA A 182 -9.00 -20.56 -23.85
N LEU A 183 -7.80 -19.98 -23.81
CA LEU A 183 -6.78 -20.16 -24.86
C LEU A 183 -6.23 -21.59 -24.90
N ILE A 184 -6.07 -22.25 -23.74
CA ILE A 184 -5.65 -23.64 -23.67
C ILE A 184 -6.72 -24.55 -24.27
N ASP A 185 -8.00 -24.33 -23.93
CA ASP A 185 -9.13 -25.11 -24.44
C ASP A 185 -9.30 -24.94 -25.96
N GLU A 186 -9.10 -23.73 -26.48
CA GLU A 186 -9.15 -23.45 -27.92
C GLU A 186 -8.04 -24.17 -28.69
N ASN A 187 -6.81 -24.13 -28.16
CA ASN A 187 -5.67 -24.86 -28.74
C ASN A 187 -5.89 -26.39 -28.75
N HIS A 188 -6.51 -26.93 -27.69
CA HIS A 188 -6.87 -28.36 -27.65
C HIS A 188 -7.92 -28.73 -28.70
N ARG A 189 -8.95 -27.90 -28.91
CA ARG A 189 -9.97 -28.12 -29.96
C ARG A 189 -9.40 -28.04 -31.38
N ASN A 190 -8.46 -27.12 -31.61
CA ASN A 190 -7.84 -26.95 -32.91
C ASN A 190 -6.91 -28.13 -33.26
N ARG A 191 -6.23 -28.72 -32.27
CA ARG A 191 -5.43 -29.95 -32.46
C ARG A 191 -6.29 -31.19 -32.75
N THR A 192 -7.38 -31.39 -32.00
CA THR A 192 -8.28 -32.55 -32.25
C THR A 192 -8.99 -32.49 -33.59
N LYS A 193 -9.26 -31.29 -34.12
CA LYS A 193 -9.77 -31.13 -35.49
C LYS A 193 -8.72 -31.42 -36.57
N ALA A 194 -7.44 -31.14 -36.31
CA ALA A 194 -6.37 -31.40 -37.25
C ALA A 194 -6.05 -32.91 -37.34
N ASP A 195 -6.07 -33.62 -36.22
CA ASP A 195 -5.79 -35.07 -36.16
C ASP A 195 -6.97 -35.95 -36.60
N GLY A 196 -8.18 -35.38 -36.74
CA GLY A 196 -9.40 -36.09 -37.18
C GLY A 196 -9.74 -35.92 -38.66
N LEU A 197 -8.84 -35.32 -39.44
CA LEU A 197 -8.97 -35.09 -40.88
C LEU A 197 -8.09 -36.05 -41.72
N ASP A 198 -7.44 -37.03 -41.09
CA ASP A 198 -6.69 -38.12 -41.72
C ASP A 198 -7.49 -39.43 -41.77
#